data_AF-W1XFP3-F1
#
_entry.id   AF-W1XFP3-F1
#
_cell.length_a   1.000
_cell.length_b   1.000
_cell.length_c   1.000
_cell.angle_alpha   90.00
_cell.angle_beta   90.00
_cell.angle_gamma   90.00
#
_symmetry.space_group_name_H-M   'P 1'
#
loop_
_entity.id
_entity.type
_entity.pdbx_description
1 polymer ?
#
loop_
_entity_poly.entity_id
_entity_poly.type
_entity_poly.pdbx_seq_one_letter_code
_entity_poly.pdbx_strand_id
1 'polypeptide(L)'
;VAGIIAQRLVRKICSNCKTSYEASDYEKRVLGKDINDRLILYKGCGCGYCQETGYTGRIGIYEIMELTRKHRQAIDSEVTSDVFIDISI
;
A
#
# COMPACT_ATOMS: atom_id res chain seq x y z
N VAL A 1 22.78 4.01 10.36
CA VAL A 1 21.41 3.82 9.81
C VAL A 1 20.98 2.38 10.04
N ALA A 2 19.76 2.15 10.54
CA ALA A 2 19.24 0.80 10.87
C ALA A 2 18.31 0.22 9.78
N GLY A 3 17.64 1.09 9.01
CA GLY A 3 16.68 0.71 7.98
C GLY A 3 16.17 1.95 7.26
N ILE A 4 15.32 1.74 6.26
CA ILE A 4 14.59 2.78 5.52
C ILE A 4 13.09 2.54 5.74
N ILE A 5 12.35 3.63 5.92
CA ILE A 5 10.88 3.60 5.96
C ILE A 5 10.38 4.45 4.79
N ALA A 6 9.67 3.83 3.86
CA ALA A 6 8.92 4.53 2.84
C ALA A 6 7.46 4.69 3.30
N GLN A 7 6.94 5.91 3.22
CA GLN A 7 5.57 6.25 3.65
C GLN A 7 4.77 6.84 2.48
N ARG A 8 3.51 6.42 2.36
CA ARG A 8 2.49 7.13 1.56
C ARG A 8 1.27 7.44 2.40
N LEU A 9 0.61 8.57 2.11
CA LEU A 9 -0.68 8.91 2.70
C LEU A 9 -1.80 8.60 1.71
N VAL A 10 -2.74 7.76 2.12
CA VAL A 10 -3.92 7.43 1.33
C VAL A 10 -5.17 8.00 2.00
N ARG A 11 -6.19 8.32 1.19
CA ARG A 11 -7.46 8.83 1.71
C ARG A 11 -8.20 7.71 2.44
N LYS A 12 -8.72 8.00 3.65
CA LYS A 12 -9.49 7.04 4.44
C LYS A 12 -10.96 7.09 4.02
N ILE A 13 -11.59 5.93 3.80
CA ILE A 13 -13.01 5.84 3.45
C ILE A 13 -13.85 6.49 4.55
N CYS A 14 -14.82 7.32 4.15
CA CYS A 14 -15.77 7.95 5.06
C CYS A 14 -16.59 6.90 5.82
N SER A 15 -16.57 6.94 7.15
CA SER A 15 -17.30 5.96 7.98
C SER A 15 -18.82 6.06 7.87
N ASN A 16 -19.37 7.23 7.51
CA ASN A 16 -20.81 7.46 7.42
C ASN A 16 -21.44 6.96 6.09
N CYS A 17 -20.65 6.80 5.03
CA CYS A 17 -21.13 6.37 3.71
C CYS A 17 -20.34 5.19 3.14
N LYS A 18 -19.66 4.43 4.02
CA LYS A 18 -18.93 3.22 3.65
C LYS A 18 -19.92 2.15 3.20
N THR A 19 -19.75 1.64 1.98
CA THR A 19 -20.52 0.53 1.43
C THR A 19 -19.61 -0.60 0.99
N SER A 20 -20.07 -1.84 1.14
CA SER A 20 -19.36 -3.03 0.69
C SER A 20 -19.70 -3.36 -0.77
N TYR A 21 -18.75 -3.92 -1.50
CA TYR A 21 -18.97 -4.48 -2.82
C TYR A 21 -18.07 -5.70 -3.03
N GLU A 22 -18.43 -6.55 -3.98
CA GLU A 22 -17.59 -7.68 -4.37
C GLU A 22 -16.48 -7.20 -5.32
N ALA A 23 -15.24 -7.59 -5.01
CA ALA A 23 -14.08 -7.22 -5.80
C ALA A 23 -14.18 -7.78 -7.22
N SER A 24 -13.83 -6.95 -8.20
CA SER A 24 -13.66 -7.37 -9.59
C SER A 24 -12.44 -8.29 -9.77
N ASP A 25 -12.43 -9.05 -10.86
CA ASP A 25 -11.30 -9.90 -11.23
C ASP A 25 -9.97 -9.14 -11.38
N TYR A 26 -10.05 -7.86 -11.79
CA TYR A 26 -8.88 -6.99 -11.83
C TYR A 26 -8.37 -6.68 -10.42
N GLU A 27 -9.24 -6.28 -9.49
CA GLU A 27 -8.87 -5.99 -8.10
C GLU A 27 -8.32 -7.24 -7.40
N LYS A 28 -8.91 -8.42 -7.62
CA LYS A 28 -8.40 -9.68 -7.08
C LYS A 28 -6.99 -9.98 -7.57
N ARG A 29 -6.72 -9.82 -8.87
CA ARG A 29 -5.37 -9.99 -9.45
C ARG A 29 -4.35 -9.02 -8.86
N VAL A 30 -4.68 -7.74 -8.75
CA VAL A 30 -3.80 -6.72 -8.17
C VAL A 30 -3.46 -7.04 -6.70
N LEU A 31 -4.41 -7.61 -5.96
CA LEU A 31 -4.24 -8.00 -4.56
C LEU A 31 -3.65 -9.41 -4.37
N GLY A 32 -3.30 -10.12 -5.45
CA GLY A 32 -2.78 -11.49 -5.39
C GLY A 32 -3.77 -12.50 -4.80
N LYS A 33 -5.08 -12.30 -5.02
CA LYS A 33 -6.15 -13.21 -4.59
C LYS A 33 -6.64 -14.08 -5.76
N ASP A 34 -7.09 -15.29 -5.44
CA ASP A 34 -7.70 -16.18 -6.43
C ASP A 34 -8.98 -15.53 -7.00
N ILE A 35 -9.22 -15.71 -8.29
CA ILE A 35 -10.37 -15.11 -8.96
C ILE A 35 -11.70 -15.72 -8.49
N ASN A 36 -11.66 -16.98 -8.06
CA ASN A 36 -12.83 -17.71 -7.55
C ASN A 36 -13.12 -17.39 -6.09
N ASP A 37 -12.16 -16.78 -5.37
CA ASP A 37 -12.36 -16.41 -3.98
C ASP A 37 -13.34 -15.24 -3.87
N ARG A 38 -14.29 -15.36 -2.93
CA ARG A 38 -15.15 -14.24 -2.58
C ARG A 38 -14.34 -13.20 -1.79
N LEU A 39 -14.16 -12.01 -2.35
CA LEU A 39 -13.45 -10.90 -1.73
C LEU A 39 -14.36 -9.69 -1.63
N ILE A 40 -14.68 -9.28 -0.39
CA ILE A 40 -15.49 -8.09 -0.14
C ILE A 40 -14.58 -6.90 0.15
N LEU A 41 -14.71 -5.86 -0.68
CA LEU A 41 -14.02 -4.58 -0.53
C LEU A 41 -15.02 -3.49 -0.13
N TYR A 42 -14.50 -2.31 0.18
CA TYR A 42 -15.30 -1.18 0.63
C TYR A 42 -14.96 0.08 -0.15
N LYS A 43 -15.99 0.90 -0.41
CA LYS A 43 -15.86 2.22 -1.00
C LYS A 43 -16.79 3.20 -0.29
N GLY A 44 -16.48 4.50 -0.35
CA GLY A 44 -17.43 5.53 0.07
C GLY A 44 -18.33 5.91 -1.09
N CYS A 45 -19.66 5.94 -0.88
CA CYS A 45 -20.59 6.37 -1.93
C CYS A 45 -20.79 7.89 -2.05
N GLY A 46 -20.30 8.67 -1.08
CA GLY A 46 -20.55 10.12 -0.99
C GLY A 46 -21.71 10.42 -0.06
N CYS A 47 -21.56 11.47 0.74
CA CYS A 47 -22.61 12.02 1.60
C CYS A 47 -22.22 13.42 2.09
N GLY A 48 -23.18 14.13 2.70
CA GLY A 48 -22.97 15.46 3.27
C GLY A 48 -21.84 15.55 4.30
N TYR A 49 -21.59 14.49 5.08
CA TYR A 49 -20.49 14.50 6.07
C TYR A 49 -19.10 14.56 5.43
N CYS A 50 -18.93 13.93 4.28
CA CYS A 50 -17.66 13.91 3.54
C CYS A 50 -17.64 14.86 2.34
N GLN A 51 -18.62 15.76 2.24
CA GLN A 51 -18.78 16.69 1.12
C GLN A 51 -18.79 15.95 -0.23
N GLU A 52 -19.54 14.85 -0.30
CA GLU A 52 -19.68 14.01 -1.51
C GLU A 52 -18.38 13.38 -2.04
N THR A 53 -17.27 13.42 -1.29
CA THR A 53 -15.99 12.83 -1.75
C THR A 53 -15.90 11.32 -1.54
N GLY A 54 -16.66 10.77 -0.58
CA GLY A 54 -16.53 9.38 -0.13
C GLY A 54 -15.37 9.12 0.84
N TYR A 55 -14.58 10.15 1.20
CA TYR A 55 -13.39 10.00 2.04
C TYR A 55 -13.33 11.06 3.16
N THR A 56 -12.76 10.71 4.31
CA THR A 56 -12.54 11.64 5.43
C THR A 56 -11.20 11.38 6.09
N GLY A 57 -10.30 12.36 6.04
CA GLY A 57 -8.94 12.23 6.56
C GLY A 57 -8.04 11.34 5.70
N ARG A 58 -6.86 11.01 6.25
CA ARG A 58 -5.83 10.21 5.59
C ARG A 58 -5.26 9.19 6.58
N ILE A 59 -4.73 8.09 6.05
CA ILE A 59 -4.00 7.07 6.80
C ILE A 59 -2.64 6.82 6.12
N GLY A 60 -1.62 6.55 6.93
CA GLY A 60 -0.30 6.17 6.45
C GLY A 60 -0.24 4.69 6.09
N ILE A 61 0.35 4.39 4.95
CA ILE A 61 0.85 3.05 4.62
C ILE A 61 2.37 3.12 4.62
N TYR A 62 3.01 2.06 5.12
CA TYR A 62 4.43 2.02 5.38
C TYR A 62 5.03 0.76 4.76
N GLU A 63 6.19 0.94 4.14
CA GLU A 63 7.07 -0.14 3.72
C GLU A 63 8.38 0.05 4.46
N ILE A 64 8.81 -1.00 5.16
CA ILE A 64 9.97 -0.95 6.06
C ILE A 64 11.00 -1.94 5.52
N MET A 65 12.19 -1.43 5.22
CA MET A 65 13.31 -2.23 4.76
C MET A 65 14.45 -2.13 5.75
N GLU A 66 14.86 -3.26 6.33
CA GLU A 66 15.96 -3.32 7.28
C GLU A 66 17.33 -3.31 6.57
N LEU A 67 18.31 -2.62 7.13
CA LEU A 67 19.67 -2.61 6.58
C LEU A 67 20.49 -3.80 7.10
N THR A 68 20.62 -4.81 6.25
CA THR A 68 21.48 -5.97 6.45
C THR A 68 22.96 -5.63 6.23
N ARG A 69 23.86 -6.59 6.54
CA ARG A 69 25.29 -6.45 6.21
C ARG A 69 25.54 -6.35 4.70
N LYS A 70 24.76 -7.07 3.88
CA LYS A 70 24.85 -7.02 2.42
C LYS A 70 24.52 -5.62 1.89
N HIS A 71 23.48 -4.98 2.44
CA HIS A 71 23.13 -3.60 2.10
C HIS A 71 24.28 -2.63 2.42
N ARG A 72 24.95 -2.79 3.58
CA ARG A 72 26.10 -1.92 3.94
C ARG A 72 27.27 -2.11 2.98
N GLN A 73 27.65 -3.34 2.68
CA GLN A 73 28.73 -3.64 1.73
C GLN A 73 28.44 -3.10 0.33
N ALA A 74 27.19 -3.21 -0.12
CA ALA A 74 26.72 -2.68 -1.39
C ALA A 74 26.87 -1.16 -1.46
N ILE A 75 26.51 -0.45 -0.38
CA ILE A 75 26.68 1.00 -0.26
C ILE A 75 28.18 1.37 -0.27
N ASP A 76 29.00 0.70 0.54
CA ASP A 76 30.45 0.95 0.62
C ASP A 76 31.16 0.69 -0.71
N SER A 77 30.62 -0.20 -1.54
CA SER A 77 31.15 -0.55 -2.86
C SER A 77 30.53 0.29 -4.00
N GLU A 78 29.70 1.29 -3.68
CA GLU A 78 29.04 2.18 -4.63
C GLU A 78 28.29 1.44 -5.76
N VAL A 79 27.62 0.32 -5.44
CA VAL A 79 26.88 -0.44 -6.45
C VAL A 79 25.68 0.35 -7.00
N THR A 80 25.26 0.01 -8.22
CA THR A 80 24.09 0.63 -8.85
C THR A 80 22.80 0.28 -8.12
N SER A 81 21.78 1.12 -8.29
CA SER A 81 20.47 0.92 -7.69
C SER A 81 19.83 -0.42 -8.07
N ASP A 82 20.07 -0.92 -9.29
CA ASP A 82 19.48 -2.19 -9.73
C ASP A 82 20.00 -3.36 -8.88
N VAL A 83 21.32 -3.42 -8.66
CA VAL A 83 21.94 -4.43 -7.80
C VAL A 83 21.48 -4.28 -6.36
N PHE A 84 21.31 -3.04 -5.89
CA PHE A 84 20.81 -2.77 -4.55
C PHE A 84 19.35 -3.25 -4.36
N ILE A 85 18.50 -3.10 -5.39
CA ILE A 85 17.11 -3.57 -5.37
C ILE A 85 17.06 -5.10 -5.32
N ASP A 86 17.87 -5.78 -6.11
CA ASP A 86 17.90 -7.25 -6.16
C ASP A 86 18.24 -7.90 -4.81
N ILE A 87 19.07 -7.24 -3.99
CA ILE A 87 19.43 -7.73 -2.65
C ILE A 87 18.43 -7.31 -1.55
N SER A 88 17.47 -6.45 -1.87
CA SER A 88 16.51 -5.85 -0.92
C SER A 88 15.21 -6.65 -0.77
N ILE A 89 15.16 -7.88 -1.30
CA ILE A 89 14.01 -8.81 -1.27
C ILE A 89 14.20 -9.87 -0.17
#